data_AF-A0A2A5D7R4-F1
#
_entry.id   AF-A0A2A5D7R4-F1
#
_cell.length_a   1.000
_cell.length_b   1.000
_cell.length_c   1.000
_cell.angle_alpha   90.00
_cell.angle_beta   90.00
_cell.angle_gamma   90.00
#
_symmetry.space_group_name_H-M   'P 1'
#
loop_
_entity.id
_entity.type
_entity.pdbx_description
1 polymer ?
#
loop_
_entity_poly.entity_id
_entity_poly.type
_entity_poly.pdbx_seq_one_letter_code
_entity_poly.pdbx_strand_id
1 'polypeptide(L)'
;MSAFSSPRLTSEQRADFFNVKSLLQSKQFKGKKDEELVLALYDYFTSQVNGTYHGWDMLESKGNPTTRGVVTDAVKLLNVYGFLICGQMANVLYRFYTEAGFKARQFSAPGHSLCEVFYAGKWHFLDFDMWTWFRNKEGEIASAYELTTDARELIYVSENKSNPCNLPDRNLDDYSNMFSNAVVEDGDIASTWPDHCAKAHTMDFYLRPGESIERSEVPQGRHHMPDRFVTLMKNYASKGVEAWKGYPEERYPPFRTYANGKLIYSPKLNSAYKDYSVGVWQSEGVELLETGLKSISGINSYASFRIQSPYVMCGKPTVKGDHVQSSDGVNLLIAGEGEIKLFINTSEKEWDCVAKFNGSFEESIDITESFDGRYEGVIKFELSEGACLKEFTFEAFLQMAAISLPQLVKGDNKLSVGSKDHYGLKTTPLHMPIDFREGKLLESRLHSSRNCLIKEERPGWLGLYQEDDQQSFDAVFKFEMPANRRAAWFYVYASIKEVPVGDPEKSASIYWSLNDQDWNLLTERNISQSHSNWDCCLDGEFKCEEATATIYFKLVSEKNACSFHCFSHLLEENLSDAKLIIEHEWKEEGEKKNFTHNGDSSEYSIHCDMVPSDHSFKMIHENELF
;
A
#
# COMPACT_ATOMS: atom_id res chain seq x y z
N MET A 1 -25.74 3.74 -12.33
CA MET A 1 -24.46 3.49 -13.01
C MET A 1 -24.18 1.99 -12.91
N SER A 2 -23.98 1.27 -14.01
CA SER A 2 -23.78 -0.20 -13.95
C SER A 2 -22.28 -0.56 -13.97
N ALA A 3 -21.90 -1.47 -13.07
CA ALA A 3 -20.56 -1.97 -12.76
C ALA A 3 -19.55 -1.02 -12.09
N PHE A 4 -19.20 -1.32 -10.83
CA PHE A 4 -18.19 -0.62 -10.03
C PHE A 4 -16.91 -1.47 -9.84
N SER A 5 -15.94 -1.25 -10.72
CA SER A 5 -14.53 -1.48 -10.40
C SER A 5 -14.02 -0.33 -9.53
N SER A 6 -13.07 -0.56 -8.63
CA SER A 6 -12.45 0.44 -7.77
C SER A 6 -13.43 1.46 -7.14
N PRO A 7 -14.48 1.00 -6.42
CA PRO A 7 -15.41 1.93 -5.80
C PRO A 7 -14.67 2.80 -4.79
N ARG A 8 -14.74 4.10 -5.02
CA ARG A 8 -14.05 5.13 -4.24
C ARG A 8 -15.07 6.12 -3.74
N LEU A 9 -15.02 6.43 -2.45
CA LEU A 9 -15.80 7.48 -1.85
C LEU A 9 -14.88 8.60 -1.36
N THR A 10 -15.12 9.83 -1.83
CA THR A 10 -14.38 11.03 -1.41
C THR A 10 -15.33 12.06 -0.81
N SER A 11 -14.82 12.90 0.07
CA SER A 11 -15.52 14.05 0.68
C SER A 11 -14.74 15.32 0.40
N GLU A 12 -15.40 16.46 0.25
CA GLU A 12 -14.71 17.75 0.09
C GLU A 12 -13.92 18.20 1.34
N GLN A 13 -14.18 17.58 2.49
CA GLN A 13 -13.57 17.93 3.77
C GLN A 13 -12.13 17.39 3.91
N ARG A 14 -11.78 16.31 3.20
CA ARG A 14 -10.45 15.69 3.22
C ARG A 14 -9.85 15.61 1.82
N ALA A 15 -8.53 15.49 1.75
CA ALA A 15 -7.85 15.25 0.49
C ALA A 15 -8.15 13.84 -0.05
N ASP A 16 -8.10 13.67 -1.38
CA ASP A 16 -8.29 12.39 -2.05
C ASP A 16 -7.00 11.57 -2.03
N PHE A 17 -6.93 10.58 -1.14
CA PHE A 17 -5.76 9.71 -0.96
C PHE A 17 -5.66 8.56 -1.97
N PHE A 18 -6.46 8.56 -3.04
CA PHE A 18 -6.43 7.51 -4.06
C PHE A 18 -5.05 7.33 -4.71
N ASN A 19 -4.39 8.44 -5.02
CA ASN A 19 -2.98 8.50 -5.37
C ASN A 19 -2.44 9.91 -5.09
N VAL A 20 -1.12 10.10 -5.15
CA VAL A 20 -0.50 11.39 -4.80
C VAL A 20 -0.94 12.53 -5.72
N LYS A 21 -1.20 12.24 -7.00
CA LYS A 21 -1.70 13.24 -7.95
C LYS A 21 -3.10 13.72 -7.56
N SER A 22 -4.02 12.80 -7.25
CA SER A 22 -5.37 13.12 -6.77
C SER A 22 -5.32 13.93 -5.47
N LEU A 23 -4.40 13.57 -4.57
CA LEU A 23 -4.17 14.31 -3.33
C LEU A 23 -3.82 15.76 -3.64
N LEU A 24 -2.79 16.01 -4.46
CA LEU A 24 -2.36 17.36 -4.84
C LEU A 24 -3.42 18.15 -5.65
N GLN A 25 -4.37 17.47 -6.28
CA GLN A 25 -5.51 18.09 -6.97
C GLN A 25 -6.71 18.37 -6.05
N SER A 26 -6.64 17.98 -4.78
CA SER A 26 -7.69 18.26 -3.79
C SER A 26 -7.73 19.75 -3.44
N LYS A 27 -8.90 20.22 -2.99
CA LYS A 27 -9.17 21.65 -2.69
C LYS A 27 -8.13 22.29 -1.76
N GLN A 28 -7.54 21.50 -0.88
CA GLN A 28 -6.55 21.89 0.12
C GLN A 28 -5.23 22.36 -0.52
N PHE A 29 -4.86 21.81 -1.68
CA PHE A 29 -3.55 22.01 -2.30
C PHE A 29 -3.61 22.57 -3.72
N LYS A 30 -4.72 22.35 -4.43
CA LYS A 30 -4.87 22.69 -5.83
C LYS A 30 -4.58 24.17 -6.09
N GLY A 31 -3.66 24.44 -7.01
CA GLY A 31 -3.31 25.79 -7.45
C GLY A 31 -2.27 26.49 -6.59
N LYS A 32 -1.93 25.97 -5.41
CA LYS A 32 -0.83 26.47 -4.57
C LYS A 32 0.52 26.15 -5.21
N LYS A 33 1.51 27.01 -4.99
CA LYS A 33 2.88 26.86 -5.53
C LYS A 33 3.92 27.19 -4.47
N ASP A 34 5.15 26.75 -4.69
CA ASP A 34 6.32 27.08 -3.87
C ASP A 34 6.03 26.97 -2.36
N GLU A 35 6.40 27.99 -1.57
CA GLU A 35 6.19 28.02 -0.12
C GLU A 35 4.72 27.82 0.28
N GLU A 36 3.76 28.36 -0.49
CA GLU A 36 2.34 28.22 -0.18
C GLU A 36 1.89 26.75 -0.23
N LEU A 37 2.37 25.99 -1.21
CA LEU A 37 2.05 24.57 -1.32
C LEU A 37 2.75 23.76 -0.23
N VAL A 38 4.02 24.03 0.02
CA VAL A 38 4.82 23.31 1.01
C VAL A 38 4.27 23.53 2.43
N LEU A 39 3.88 24.76 2.78
CA LEU A 39 3.21 25.05 4.05
C LEU A 39 1.81 24.43 4.13
N ALA A 40 1.03 24.44 3.04
CA ALA A 40 -0.28 23.80 3.04
C ALA A 40 -0.18 22.28 3.30
N LEU A 41 0.81 21.62 2.70
CA LEU A 41 1.11 20.21 3.00
C LEU A 41 1.50 20.04 4.47
N TYR A 42 2.40 20.87 4.99
CA TYR A 42 2.81 20.85 6.39
C TYR A 42 1.62 20.99 7.34
N ASP A 43 0.82 22.05 7.18
CA ASP A 43 -0.35 22.33 8.02
C ASP A 43 -1.37 21.18 7.98
N TYR A 44 -1.58 20.59 6.81
CA TYR A 44 -2.48 19.45 6.66
C TYR A 44 -1.98 18.21 7.39
N PHE A 45 -0.73 17.82 7.18
CA PHE A 45 -0.17 16.57 7.71
C PHE A 45 0.29 16.65 9.17
N THR A 46 0.42 17.86 9.72
CA THR A 46 0.67 18.13 11.15
C THR A 46 -0.60 18.51 11.92
N SER A 47 -1.75 18.59 11.25
CA SER A 47 -3.03 18.81 11.90
C SER A 47 -3.41 17.65 12.83
N GLN A 48 -3.98 17.97 14.00
CA GLN A 48 -4.57 16.97 14.90
C GLN A 48 -5.82 16.27 14.36
N VAL A 49 -6.40 16.76 13.24
CA VAL A 49 -7.62 16.19 12.64
C VAL A 49 -7.31 15.39 11.38
N ASN A 50 -6.41 15.90 10.53
CA ASN A 50 -6.13 15.35 9.20
C ASN A 50 -4.71 14.81 9.04
N GLY A 51 -3.87 15.02 10.05
CA GLY A 51 -2.45 14.72 9.97
C GLY A 51 -2.09 13.29 10.36
N THR A 52 -0.87 12.92 10.02
CA THR A 52 -0.22 11.69 10.46
C THR A 52 0.36 11.85 11.87
N TYR A 53 0.64 10.73 12.53
CA TYR A 53 1.35 10.72 13.81
C TYR A 53 2.58 9.83 13.77
N HIS A 54 3.53 10.10 14.66
CA HIS A 54 4.74 9.30 14.76
C HIS A 54 4.42 7.91 15.33
N GLY A 55 4.74 6.88 14.55
CA GLY A 55 4.60 5.47 14.87
C GLY A 55 5.91 4.68 14.69
N TRP A 56 5.87 3.37 14.96
CA TRP A 56 6.96 2.46 14.60
C TRP A 56 6.99 2.18 13.10
N ASP A 57 8.16 1.77 12.61
CA ASP A 57 8.36 1.46 11.20
C ASP A 57 7.53 0.25 10.78
N MET A 58 6.59 0.45 9.85
CA MET A 58 5.77 -0.66 9.37
C MET A 58 6.53 -1.58 8.43
N LEU A 59 6.40 -2.88 8.68
CA LEU A 59 6.89 -3.95 7.82
C LEU A 59 5.79 -4.93 7.45
N GLU A 60 5.93 -5.53 6.27
CA GLU A 60 4.96 -6.48 5.70
C GLU A 60 5.59 -7.82 5.29
N SER A 61 6.80 -8.15 5.78
CA SER A 61 7.53 -9.36 5.35
C SER A 61 6.73 -10.66 5.50
N LYS A 62 5.81 -10.75 6.48
CA LYS A 62 4.93 -11.93 6.69
C LYS A 62 4.01 -12.16 5.49
N GLY A 63 3.36 -11.09 5.01
CA GLY A 63 2.41 -11.16 3.90
C GLY A 63 3.02 -10.93 2.52
N ASN A 64 4.16 -10.25 2.44
CA ASN A 64 4.87 -9.88 1.21
C ASN A 64 6.36 -10.26 1.27
N PRO A 65 6.71 -11.56 1.43
CA PRO A 65 8.07 -12.01 1.72
C PRO A 65 9.05 -11.78 0.56
N THR A 66 8.54 -11.46 -0.64
CA THR A 66 9.33 -11.17 -1.85
C THR A 66 9.81 -9.72 -1.92
N THR A 67 9.41 -8.86 -0.97
CA THR A 67 9.80 -7.45 -0.92
C THR A 67 10.75 -7.19 0.25
N ARG A 68 11.59 -6.16 0.13
CA ARG A 68 12.38 -5.65 1.26
C ARG A 68 11.40 -5.04 2.26
N GLY A 69 11.01 -5.81 3.27
CA GLY A 69 9.73 -5.66 3.97
C GLY A 69 9.36 -4.32 4.62
N VAL A 70 10.21 -3.28 4.61
CA VAL A 70 9.83 -1.93 5.09
C VAL A 70 8.91 -1.27 4.08
N VAL A 71 7.81 -0.68 4.55
CA VAL A 71 6.87 0.02 3.67
C VAL A 71 7.36 1.44 3.39
N THR A 72 7.59 1.77 2.10
CA THR A 72 8.01 3.12 1.65
C THR A 72 7.03 3.78 0.68
N ASP A 73 5.98 3.06 0.26
CA ASP A 73 4.97 3.56 -0.65
C ASP A 73 4.04 4.56 0.05
N ALA A 74 3.98 5.79 -0.46
CA ALA A 74 3.23 6.87 0.16
C ALA A 74 1.71 6.62 0.20
N VAL A 75 1.14 6.02 -0.86
CA VAL A 75 -0.30 5.72 -0.91
C VAL A 75 -0.64 4.68 0.14
N LYS A 76 0.18 3.64 0.25
CA LYS A 76 0.01 2.59 1.26
C LYS A 76 0.15 3.15 2.68
N LEU A 77 1.20 3.91 2.95
CA LEU A 77 1.45 4.50 4.27
C LEU A 77 0.28 5.36 4.76
N LEU A 78 -0.31 6.15 3.86
CA LEU A 78 -1.36 7.10 4.20
C LEU A 78 -2.77 6.50 4.22
N ASN A 79 -3.04 5.43 3.47
CA ASN A 79 -4.35 4.76 3.45
C ASN A 79 -4.45 3.61 4.44
N VAL A 80 -3.36 2.88 4.69
CA VAL A 80 -3.36 1.65 5.51
C VAL A 80 -2.97 1.92 6.95
N TYR A 81 -1.94 2.74 7.17
CA TYR A 81 -1.34 2.91 8.49
C TYR A 81 -1.67 4.25 9.14
N GLY A 82 -1.48 5.37 8.43
CA GLY A 82 -1.73 6.72 8.96
C GLY A 82 -0.72 7.17 10.03
N PHE A 83 0.17 6.28 10.44
CA PHE A 83 1.33 6.54 11.28
C PHE A 83 2.59 6.10 10.57
N LEU A 84 3.67 6.82 10.86
CA LEU A 84 4.95 6.64 10.17
C LEU A 84 6.08 6.94 11.15
N ILE A 85 7.25 6.35 10.94
CA ILE A 85 8.50 6.85 11.50
C ILE A 85 9.10 7.91 10.57
N CYS A 86 10.05 8.71 11.06
CA CYS A 86 10.77 9.74 10.30
C CYS A 86 11.25 9.29 8.91
N GLY A 87 11.86 8.10 8.79
CA GLY A 87 12.28 7.57 7.49
C GLY A 87 11.13 7.29 6.52
N GLN A 88 9.98 6.85 7.00
CA GLN A 88 8.78 6.66 6.18
C GLN A 88 8.15 8.01 5.81
N MET A 89 8.15 8.97 6.74
CA MET A 89 7.73 10.35 6.46
C MET A 89 8.61 11.02 5.39
N ALA A 90 9.93 10.85 5.46
CA ALA A 90 10.85 11.34 4.44
C ALA A 90 10.55 10.77 3.04
N ASN A 91 10.11 9.51 2.95
CA ASN A 91 9.66 8.90 1.68
C ASN A 91 8.35 9.50 1.19
N VAL A 92 7.38 9.71 2.08
CA VAL A 92 6.10 10.38 1.76
C VAL A 92 6.35 11.80 1.24
N LEU A 93 7.17 12.59 1.94
CA LEU A 93 7.50 13.97 1.56
C LEU A 93 8.24 14.04 0.22
N TYR A 94 9.25 13.19 0.03
CA TYR A 94 9.95 13.10 -1.25
C TYR A 94 8.97 12.85 -2.39
N ARG A 95 8.00 11.95 -2.18
CA ARG A 95 6.97 11.64 -3.17
C ARG A 95 6.03 12.83 -3.44
N PHE A 96 5.59 13.53 -2.41
CA PHE A 96 4.74 14.71 -2.56
C PHE A 96 5.43 15.81 -3.35
N TYR A 97 6.67 16.14 -2.99
CA TYR A 97 7.41 17.21 -3.62
C TYR A 97 7.76 16.90 -5.07
N THR A 98 8.21 15.69 -5.37
CA THR A 98 8.52 15.28 -6.75
C THR A 98 7.28 15.19 -7.63
N GLU A 99 6.14 14.69 -7.13
CA GLU A 99 4.87 14.70 -7.87
C GLU A 99 4.33 16.12 -8.09
N ALA A 100 4.60 17.04 -7.16
CA ALA A 100 4.30 18.46 -7.33
C ALA A 100 5.25 19.20 -8.30
N GLY A 101 6.29 18.52 -8.79
CA GLY A 101 7.27 19.07 -9.74
C GLY A 101 8.45 19.80 -9.10
N PHE A 102 8.63 19.71 -7.78
CA PHE A 102 9.82 20.23 -7.11
C PHE A 102 10.99 19.26 -7.23
N LYS A 103 12.22 19.80 -7.17
CA LYS A 103 13.36 18.98 -6.77
C LYS A 103 13.24 18.72 -5.27
N ALA A 104 13.48 17.48 -4.87
CA ALA A 104 13.51 17.07 -3.48
C ALA A 104 14.69 16.15 -3.25
N ARG A 105 15.15 16.06 -2.00
CA ARG A 105 16.17 15.10 -1.59
C ARG A 105 15.89 14.62 -0.18
N GLN A 106 16.40 13.43 0.13
CA GLN A 106 16.35 12.90 1.47
C GLN A 106 17.73 12.99 2.12
N PHE A 107 17.76 13.18 3.43
CA PHE A 107 19.00 13.31 4.19
C PHE A 107 18.82 12.81 5.63
N SER A 108 19.95 12.65 6.33
CA SER A 108 19.95 12.29 7.76
C SER A 108 20.56 13.34 8.66
N ALA A 109 19.91 13.55 9.81
CA ALA A 109 20.60 14.01 11.01
C ALA A 109 20.84 12.80 11.93
N PRO A 110 21.75 12.87 12.93
CA PRO A 110 21.99 11.77 13.86
C PRO A 110 20.69 11.25 14.50
N GLY A 111 20.31 10.01 14.18
CA GLY A 111 19.09 9.38 14.70
C GLY A 111 17.78 9.83 14.05
N HIS A 112 17.83 10.57 12.94
CA HIS A 112 16.65 11.11 12.27
C HIS A 112 16.79 11.10 10.74
N SER A 113 15.68 10.84 10.04
CA SER A 113 15.63 10.74 8.59
C SER A 113 14.61 11.71 8.05
N LEU A 114 15.01 12.50 7.05
CA LEU A 114 14.36 13.76 6.70
C LEU A 114 14.29 13.98 5.19
N CYS A 115 13.52 14.98 4.75
CA CYS A 115 13.40 15.38 3.36
C CYS A 115 13.39 16.92 3.22
N GLU A 116 14.12 17.43 2.23
CA GLU A 116 14.10 18.84 1.82
C GLU A 116 13.48 19.01 0.44
N VAL A 117 12.99 20.23 0.18
CA VAL A 117 12.40 20.66 -1.08
C VAL A 117 13.10 21.90 -1.61
N PHE A 118 13.26 21.99 -2.93
CA PHE A 118 13.87 23.13 -3.59
C PHE A 118 12.83 23.96 -4.36
N TYR A 119 12.70 25.23 -4.00
CA TYR A 119 11.89 26.22 -4.70
C TYR A 119 12.53 27.60 -4.56
N ALA A 120 12.10 28.57 -5.36
CA ALA A 120 12.65 29.95 -5.34
C ALA A 120 14.20 30.03 -5.38
N GLY A 121 14.88 29.02 -5.95
CA GLY A 121 16.33 28.97 -6.06
C GLY A 121 17.08 28.51 -4.79
N LYS A 122 16.40 28.00 -3.76
CA LYS A 122 16.98 27.56 -2.49
C LYS A 122 16.38 26.25 -1.98
N TRP A 123 17.11 25.56 -1.11
CA TRP A 123 16.60 24.42 -0.35
C TRP A 123 15.83 24.92 0.88
N HIS A 124 14.78 24.19 1.25
CA HIS A 124 13.92 24.49 2.38
C HIS A 124 13.56 23.19 3.11
N PHE A 125 13.54 23.26 4.44
CA PHE A 125 13.29 22.11 5.31
C PHE A 125 12.10 22.32 6.24
N LEU A 126 11.19 21.34 6.25
CA LEU A 126 10.06 21.26 7.17
C LEU A 126 9.98 19.82 7.70
N ASP A 127 9.94 19.68 9.02
CA ASP A 127 9.88 18.39 9.68
C ASP A 127 8.43 18.05 10.06
N PHE A 128 7.84 17.14 9.31
CA PHE A 128 6.47 16.68 9.55
C PHE A 128 6.38 15.63 10.66
N ASP A 129 7.49 14.95 11.00
CA ASP A 129 7.54 14.00 12.12
C ASP A 129 7.60 14.74 13.46
N MET A 130 8.30 15.88 13.47
CA MET A 130 8.52 16.72 14.65
C MET A 130 7.60 17.91 14.80
N TRP A 131 6.83 18.22 13.75
CA TRP A 131 5.97 19.40 13.67
C TRP A 131 6.78 20.68 13.81
N THR A 132 7.83 20.82 13.00
CA THR A 132 8.70 22.00 13.04
C THR A 132 9.06 22.55 11.66
N TRP A 133 9.17 23.87 11.58
CA TRP A 133 9.94 24.59 10.58
C TRP A 133 10.52 25.84 11.23
N PHE A 134 11.61 26.35 10.69
CA PHE A 134 12.31 27.54 11.20
C PHE A 134 12.62 28.47 10.04
N ARG A 135 12.61 29.78 10.30
CA ARG A 135 12.94 30.78 9.29
C ARG A 135 14.27 31.45 9.58
N ASN A 136 15.01 31.73 8.51
CA ASN A 136 16.25 32.50 8.55
C ASN A 136 15.97 34.01 8.76
N LYS A 137 17.02 34.82 8.76
CA LYS A 137 16.93 36.28 9.02
C LYS A 137 16.20 37.02 7.90
N GLU A 138 16.23 36.45 6.70
CA GLU A 138 15.57 36.93 5.50
C GLU A 138 14.07 36.58 5.50
N GLY A 139 13.63 35.76 6.46
CA GLY A 139 12.25 35.34 6.64
C GLY A 139 11.84 34.16 5.75
N GLU A 140 12.78 33.48 5.10
CA GLU A 140 12.56 32.27 4.31
C GLU A 140 12.65 31.03 5.20
N ILE A 141 11.97 29.94 4.85
CA ILE A 141 12.14 28.65 5.55
C ILE A 141 13.60 28.20 5.39
N ALA A 142 14.27 27.90 6.50
CA ALA A 142 15.68 27.49 6.48
C ALA A 142 15.86 26.12 5.81
N SER A 143 16.97 25.93 5.11
CA SER A 143 17.47 24.64 4.65
C SER A 143 18.05 23.82 5.80
N ALA A 144 18.20 22.52 5.59
CA ALA A 144 18.93 21.62 6.48
C ALA A 144 20.38 22.08 6.67
N TYR A 145 21.03 22.59 5.62
CA TYR A 145 22.37 23.15 5.72
C TYR A 145 22.42 24.32 6.70
N GLU A 146 21.55 25.32 6.54
CA GLU A 146 21.45 26.46 7.48
C GLU A 146 21.14 26.00 8.90
N LEU A 147 20.25 25.01 9.06
CA LEU A 147 19.92 24.45 10.37
C LEU A 147 21.08 23.70 11.00
N THR A 148 22.01 23.16 10.23
CA THR A 148 23.23 22.53 10.77
C THR A 148 24.29 23.57 11.10
N THR A 149 24.47 24.62 10.29
CA THR A 149 25.49 25.65 10.53
C THR A 149 25.13 26.61 11.65
N ASP A 150 23.84 26.97 11.76
CA ASP A 150 23.32 27.96 12.71
C ASP A 150 22.25 27.35 13.65
N ALA A 151 22.38 26.06 13.95
CA ALA A 151 21.40 25.26 14.67
C ALA A 151 20.85 25.95 15.92
N ARG A 152 21.74 26.46 16.79
CA ARG A 152 21.32 27.08 18.05
C ARG A 152 20.51 28.35 17.80
N GLU A 153 20.94 29.20 16.87
CA GLU A 153 20.28 30.46 16.58
C GLU A 153 18.92 30.24 15.90
N LEU A 154 18.85 29.34 14.92
CA LEU A 154 17.62 29.09 14.16
C LEU A 154 16.60 28.24 14.92
N ILE A 155 17.04 27.21 15.66
CA ILE A 155 16.14 26.24 16.31
C ILE A 155 15.77 26.67 17.72
N TYR A 156 16.77 27.01 18.53
CA TYR A 156 16.57 27.24 19.96
C TYR A 156 16.23 28.70 20.29
N VAL A 157 16.98 29.65 19.72
CA VAL A 157 16.87 31.08 20.04
C VAL A 157 15.76 31.77 19.25
N SER A 158 15.70 31.56 17.93
CA SER A 158 14.75 32.26 17.04
C SER A 158 13.29 32.02 17.43
N GLU A 159 12.49 33.08 17.48
CA GLU A 159 11.03 32.98 17.62
C GLU A 159 10.32 32.83 16.26
N ASN A 160 11.04 32.97 15.14
CA ASN A 160 10.49 32.84 13.79
C ASN A 160 10.46 31.37 13.35
N LYS A 161 9.51 30.63 13.92
CA LYS A 161 9.35 29.17 13.75
C LYS A 161 7.88 28.79 13.74
N SER A 162 7.58 27.53 13.48
CA SER A 162 6.21 27.01 13.50
C SER A 162 5.53 27.20 14.87
N ASN A 163 4.21 27.04 14.92
CA ASN A 163 3.47 27.03 16.18
C ASN A 163 2.28 26.06 16.08
N PRO A 164 2.31 24.90 16.77
CA PRO A 164 3.35 24.45 17.69
C PRO A 164 4.71 24.17 17.01
N CYS A 165 5.79 24.18 17.79
CA CYS A 165 7.15 23.87 17.33
C CYS A 165 7.88 23.03 18.37
N ASN A 166 7.24 21.93 18.76
CA ASN A 166 7.79 20.88 19.62
C ASN A 166 6.72 19.80 19.84
N LEU A 167 7.17 18.55 19.91
CA LEU A 167 6.41 17.49 20.55
C LEU A 167 6.75 17.46 22.05
N PRO A 168 5.81 17.08 22.94
CA PRO A 168 6.04 17.12 24.39
C PRO A 168 7.26 16.33 24.90
N ASP A 169 7.77 15.34 24.16
CA ASP A 169 8.95 14.55 24.52
C ASP A 169 10.26 14.97 23.84
N ARG A 170 10.23 15.99 22.97
CA ARG A 170 11.42 16.44 22.23
C ARG A 170 11.55 17.96 22.36
N ASN A 171 12.47 18.38 23.23
CA ASN A 171 12.75 19.80 23.40
C ASN A 171 13.66 20.33 22.28
N LEU A 172 13.61 21.64 22.05
CA LEU A 172 14.34 22.30 20.98
C LEU A 172 15.86 22.34 21.18
N ASP A 173 16.37 22.20 22.41
CA ASP A 173 17.81 22.17 22.67
C ASP A 173 18.42 20.85 22.18
N ASP A 174 17.77 19.73 22.47
CA ASP A 174 18.16 18.41 21.95
C ASP A 174 18.06 18.36 20.42
N TYR A 175 17.00 18.96 19.86
CA TYR A 175 16.84 19.06 18.40
C TYR A 175 17.93 19.94 17.76
N SER A 176 18.29 21.06 18.40
CA SER A 176 19.42 21.90 17.97
C SER A 176 20.76 21.17 18.07
N ASN A 177 20.97 20.37 19.12
CA ASN A 177 22.16 19.54 19.28
C ASN A 177 22.24 18.46 18.20
N MET A 178 21.11 17.86 17.82
CA MET A 178 21.06 16.88 16.73
C MET A 178 21.55 17.49 15.41
N PHE A 179 21.03 18.66 15.02
CA PHE A 179 21.44 19.33 13.77
C PHE A 179 22.88 19.82 13.82
N SER A 180 23.35 20.33 14.96
CA SER A 180 24.77 20.74 15.15
C SER A 180 25.76 19.58 14.94
N ASN A 181 25.31 18.34 15.11
CA ASN A 181 26.12 17.13 14.94
C ASN A 181 25.93 16.45 13.58
N ALA A 182 25.11 17.01 12.68
CA ALA A 182 25.01 16.52 11.32
C ALA A 182 26.29 16.87 10.54
N VAL A 183 26.66 16.01 9.58
CA VAL A 183 27.90 16.16 8.82
C VAL A 183 27.66 17.09 7.63
N VAL A 184 28.56 18.05 7.46
CA VAL A 184 28.59 19.01 6.34
C VAL A 184 29.85 18.78 5.52
N GLU A 185 29.71 18.77 4.20
CA GLU A 185 30.80 18.68 3.23
C GLU A 185 30.53 19.63 2.07
N ASP A 186 31.56 20.30 1.57
CA ASP A 186 31.48 21.24 0.43
C ASP A 186 30.36 22.30 0.52
N GLY A 187 30.03 22.74 1.74
CA GLY A 187 29.01 23.76 1.97
C GLY A 187 27.57 23.23 1.90
N ASP A 188 27.36 21.93 2.09
CA ASP A 188 26.04 21.30 2.13
C ASP A 188 26.01 20.09 3.09
N ILE A 189 24.83 19.52 3.35
CA ILE A 189 24.67 18.30 4.14
C ILE A 189 25.30 17.11 3.42
N ALA A 190 26.21 16.39 4.09
CA ALA A 190 26.92 15.25 3.50
C ALA A 190 26.10 13.94 3.52
N SER A 191 25.09 13.86 4.37
CA SER A 191 24.29 12.65 4.64
C SER A 191 23.05 12.52 3.75
N THR A 192 23.14 12.94 2.49
CA THR A 192 22.06 12.71 1.51
C THR A 192 22.09 11.27 1.03
N TRP A 193 20.92 10.69 0.79
CA TRP A 193 20.79 9.32 0.26
C TRP A 193 19.78 9.28 -0.90
N PRO A 194 19.82 8.22 -1.72
CA PRO A 194 18.99 8.16 -2.91
C PRO A 194 17.52 7.99 -2.59
N ASP A 195 16.70 8.26 -3.61
CA ASP A 195 15.30 7.95 -3.57
C ASP A 195 15.06 6.44 -3.53
N HIS A 196 14.41 6.01 -2.44
CA HIS A 196 13.92 4.64 -2.28
C HIS A 196 12.40 4.60 -2.04
N CYS A 197 11.63 5.27 -2.91
CA CYS A 197 10.17 5.33 -2.83
C CYS A 197 9.52 4.52 -3.96
N ALA A 198 8.71 3.51 -3.59
CA ALA A 198 7.87 2.77 -4.53
C ALA A 198 6.53 3.48 -4.76
N LYS A 199 5.96 3.36 -5.97
CA LYS A 199 4.61 3.83 -6.37
C LYS A 199 3.72 2.66 -6.76
N ALA A 200 3.91 1.53 -6.09
CA ALA A 200 3.37 0.25 -6.48
C ALA A 200 1.96 -0.01 -5.94
N HIS A 201 1.64 0.57 -4.79
CA HIS A 201 0.37 0.36 -4.14
C HIS A 201 -0.71 1.25 -4.76
N THR A 202 -1.86 0.64 -5.02
CA THR A 202 -3.04 1.32 -5.53
C THR A 202 -4.22 1.05 -4.60
N MET A 203 -5.13 2.01 -4.54
CA MET A 203 -6.43 1.85 -3.89
C MET A 203 -7.48 1.22 -4.81
N ASP A 204 -7.08 0.73 -5.98
CA ASP A 204 -7.90 -0.04 -6.90
C ASP A 204 -8.20 -1.46 -6.39
N PHE A 205 -9.43 -1.90 -6.62
CA PHE A 205 -9.91 -3.25 -6.27
C PHE A 205 -11.23 -3.49 -7.01
N TYR A 206 -11.81 -4.68 -6.94
CA TYR A 206 -13.13 -4.94 -7.54
C TYR A 206 -14.09 -5.42 -6.46
N LEU A 207 -15.30 -4.84 -6.43
CA LEU A 207 -16.42 -5.42 -5.68
C LEU A 207 -17.26 -6.24 -6.65
N ARG A 208 -17.19 -7.56 -6.51
CA ARG A 208 -18.02 -8.52 -7.24
C ARG A 208 -19.42 -8.62 -6.64
N PRO A 209 -20.39 -9.20 -7.36
CA PRO A 209 -21.64 -9.64 -6.74
C PRO A 209 -21.41 -10.46 -5.47
N GLY A 210 -22.10 -10.07 -4.40
CA GLY A 210 -21.95 -10.68 -3.07
C GLY A 210 -20.77 -10.13 -2.26
N GLU A 211 -20.03 -9.14 -2.77
CA GLU A 211 -19.00 -8.43 -2.02
C GLU A 211 -19.47 -7.13 -1.39
N SER A 212 -18.92 -6.86 -0.21
CA SER A 212 -19.01 -5.55 0.40
C SER A 212 -17.72 -5.19 1.12
N ILE A 213 -17.43 -3.90 1.17
CA ILE A 213 -16.35 -3.35 1.98
C ILE A 213 -16.89 -2.26 2.89
N GLU A 214 -16.68 -2.42 4.18
CA GLU A 214 -16.91 -1.41 5.20
C GLU A 214 -15.61 -0.70 5.52
N ARG A 215 -15.69 0.61 5.74
CA ARG A 215 -14.61 1.44 6.27
C ARG A 215 -15.16 2.26 7.44
N SER A 216 -14.50 2.19 8.59
CA SER A 216 -14.94 2.82 9.82
C SER A 216 -13.79 3.56 10.48
N GLU A 217 -14.04 4.78 10.94
CA GLU A 217 -13.06 5.54 11.72
C GLU A 217 -12.78 4.91 13.10
N VAL A 218 -13.60 3.95 13.53
CA VAL A 218 -13.52 3.32 14.84
C VAL A 218 -12.51 2.15 14.81
N PRO A 219 -11.46 2.17 15.65
CA PRO A 219 -10.60 1.00 15.85
C PRO A 219 -11.36 -0.12 16.54
N GLN A 220 -11.16 -1.35 16.07
CA GLN A 220 -11.81 -2.57 16.54
C GLN A 220 -10.78 -3.58 17.11
N GLY A 221 -9.58 -3.11 17.45
CA GLY A 221 -8.52 -3.89 18.10
C GLY A 221 -7.78 -4.86 17.17
N ARG A 222 -7.87 -4.65 15.85
CA ARG A 222 -7.26 -5.52 14.84
C ARG A 222 -6.31 -4.71 13.98
N HIS A 223 -5.04 -5.08 14.00
CA HIS A 223 -4.00 -4.39 13.26
C HIS A 223 -2.87 -5.35 12.96
N HIS A 224 -2.21 -5.15 11.82
CA HIS A 224 -1.02 -5.88 11.48
C HIS A 224 0.11 -5.43 12.40
N MET A 225 0.71 -6.40 13.10
CA MET A 225 1.82 -6.17 14.01
C MET A 225 2.99 -7.09 13.62
N PRO A 226 4.06 -6.56 13.02
CA PRO A 226 5.19 -7.39 12.60
C PRO A 226 6.03 -7.84 13.80
N ASP A 227 6.70 -9.00 13.70
CA ASP A 227 7.55 -9.57 14.76
C ASP A 227 8.61 -8.58 15.29
N ARG A 228 9.14 -7.69 14.43
CA ARG A 228 10.08 -6.63 14.81
C ARG A 228 9.56 -5.75 15.94
N PHE A 229 8.24 -5.54 16.04
CA PHE A 229 7.63 -4.76 17.12
C PHE A 229 7.90 -5.40 18.47
N VAL A 230 8.01 -6.73 18.55
CA VAL A 230 8.36 -7.45 19.79
C VAL A 230 9.77 -7.08 20.24
N THR A 231 10.73 -7.04 19.32
CA THR A 231 12.10 -6.61 19.60
C THR A 231 12.15 -5.14 20.02
N LEU A 232 11.41 -4.26 19.32
CA LEU A 232 11.35 -2.84 19.65
C LEU A 232 10.73 -2.59 21.03
N MET A 233 9.61 -3.28 21.37
CA MET A 233 9.00 -3.23 22.70
C MET A 233 10.02 -3.57 23.79
N LYS A 234 10.76 -4.68 23.64
CA LYS A 234 11.79 -5.10 24.61
C LYS A 234 12.92 -4.08 24.74
N ASN A 235 13.38 -3.52 23.62
CA ASN A 235 14.46 -2.54 23.59
C ASN A 235 14.08 -1.19 24.20
N TYR A 236 12.86 -0.72 24.01
CA TYR A 236 12.41 0.57 24.55
C TYR A 236 11.91 0.46 25.99
N ALA A 237 11.30 -0.67 26.36
CA ALA A 237 10.96 -0.95 27.76
C ALA A 237 12.20 -0.96 28.65
N SER A 238 13.33 -1.54 28.19
CA SER A 238 14.59 -1.52 28.95
C SER A 238 15.20 -0.12 29.11
N LYS A 239 14.76 0.85 28.29
CA LYS A 239 15.16 2.27 28.36
C LYS A 239 14.15 3.14 29.12
N GLY A 240 13.10 2.54 29.71
CA GLY A 240 12.06 3.26 30.44
C GLY A 240 11.10 4.08 29.56
N VAL A 241 11.03 3.80 28.26
CA VAL A 241 10.14 4.53 27.34
C VAL A 241 8.78 3.84 27.27
N GLU A 242 7.80 4.34 28.02
CA GLU A 242 6.44 3.76 28.11
C GLU A 242 5.54 4.04 26.90
N ALA A 243 5.92 4.98 26.02
CA ALA A 243 5.07 5.52 24.96
C ALA A 243 4.84 4.58 23.76
N TRP A 244 5.42 3.37 23.77
CA TRP A 244 5.43 2.48 22.61
C TRP A 244 5.00 1.06 22.96
N LYS A 245 3.71 0.88 23.24
CA LYS A 245 3.13 -0.37 23.75
C LYS A 245 2.74 -1.39 22.65
N GLY A 246 3.27 -1.23 21.43
CA GLY A 246 2.95 -2.10 20.28
C GLY A 246 1.55 -1.92 19.70
N TYR A 247 0.76 -0.99 20.23
CA TYR A 247 -0.53 -0.57 19.71
C TYR A 247 -0.36 0.73 18.90
N PRO A 248 -0.87 0.83 17.66
CA PRO A 248 -0.71 2.04 16.88
C PRO A 248 -1.62 3.17 17.38
N GLU A 249 -1.08 4.01 18.25
CA GLU A 249 -1.75 5.18 18.80
C GLU A 249 -0.74 6.32 18.93
N GLU A 250 -1.21 7.53 18.65
CA GLU A 250 -0.45 8.75 18.83
C GLU A 250 -0.08 8.91 20.31
N ARG A 251 1.12 9.44 20.57
CA ARG A 251 1.64 9.55 21.93
C ARG A 251 0.98 10.65 22.76
N TYR A 252 0.25 11.57 22.11
CA TYR A 252 -0.30 12.78 22.72
C TYR A 252 -1.78 12.97 22.38
N PRO A 253 -2.56 13.59 23.30
CA PRO A 253 -3.92 14.01 23.01
C PRO A 253 -3.99 14.88 21.74
N PRO A 254 -5.01 14.71 20.88
CA PRO A 254 -6.24 13.95 21.11
C PRO A 254 -6.18 12.42 20.84
N PHE A 255 -5.00 11.79 20.80
CA PHE A 255 -4.82 10.34 20.57
C PHE A 255 -5.42 9.89 19.23
N ARG A 256 -4.75 10.24 18.12
CA ARG A 256 -5.06 9.63 16.82
C ARG A 256 -4.66 8.16 16.83
N THR A 257 -5.40 7.32 16.12
CA THR A 257 -5.12 5.88 16.01
C THR A 257 -5.51 5.37 14.63
N TYR A 258 -5.25 4.10 14.37
CA TYR A 258 -5.70 3.44 13.16
C TYR A 258 -7.22 3.27 13.16
N ALA A 259 -7.75 2.92 12.00
CA ALA A 259 -9.15 2.62 11.74
C ALA A 259 -9.28 1.15 11.31
N ASN A 260 -10.49 0.62 11.39
CA ASN A 260 -10.79 -0.72 10.87
C ASN A 260 -11.89 -0.70 9.84
N GLY A 261 -11.93 -1.76 9.04
CA GLY A 261 -13.02 -2.05 8.13
C GLY A 261 -13.20 -3.54 7.98
N LYS A 262 -14.16 -3.93 7.14
CA LYS A 262 -14.49 -5.33 6.91
C LYS A 262 -14.72 -5.57 5.42
N LEU A 263 -13.99 -6.53 4.84
CA LEU A 263 -14.29 -7.11 3.53
C LEU A 263 -15.14 -8.35 3.75
N ILE A 264 -16.29 -8.43 3.09
CA ILE A 264 -17.14 -9.61 3.08
C ILE A 264 -17.33 -10.05 1.64
N TYR A 265 -17.16 -11.34 1.36
CA TYR A 265 -17.53 -11.97 0.09
C TYR A 265 -18.40 -13.19 0.34
N SER A 266 -19.66 -13.13 -0.10
CA SER A 266 -20.68 -14.17 0.10
C SER A 266 -21.42 -14.43 -1.22
N PRO A 267 -20.77 -15.04 -2.22
CA PRO A 267 -21.39 -15.25 -3.53
C PRO A 267 -22.54 -16.26 -3.43
N LYS A 268 -23.61 -16.05 -4.19
CA LYS A 268 -24.65 -17.05 -4.36
C LYS A 268 -24.16 -18.17 -5.29
N LEU A 269 -23.90 -19.33 -4.71
CA LEU A 269 -23.56 -20.56 -5.45
C LEU A 269 -24.82 -21.30 -5.91
N ASN A 270 -25.66 -20.62 -6.68
CA ASN A 270 -26.86 -21.18 -7.28
C ASN A 270 -26.92 -20.75 -8.75
N SER A 271 -27.34 -21.65 -9.64
CA SER A 271 -27.49 -21.38 -11.07
C SER A 271 -28.44 -20.23 -11.45
N ALA A 272 -29.22 -19.71 -10.50
CA ALA A 272 -30.05 -18.50 -10.68
C ALA A 272 -29.25 -17.18 -10.57
N TYR A 273 -28.00 -17.22 -10.13
CA TYR A 273 -27.17 -16.03 -9.90
C TYR A 273 -25.87 -16.04 -10.74
N LYS A 274 -25.45 -14.86 -11.18
CA LYS A 274 -24.20 -14.67 -11.94
C LYS A 274 -22.95 -14.69 -11.06
N ASP A 275 -23.10 -14.58 -9.74
CA ASP A 275 -22.03 -14.43 -8.76
C ASP A 275 -20.87 -15.42 -8.95
N TYR A 276 -21.16 -16.71 -9.16
CA TYR A 276 -20.13 -17.70 -9.42
C TYR A 276 -19.35 -17.40 -10.70
N SER A 277 -20.03 -17.11 -11.81
CA SER A 277 -19.39 -16.86 -13.12
C SER A 277 -18.53 -15.60 -13.13
N VAL A 278 -18.92 -14.58 -12.35
CA VAL A 278 -18.16 -13.33 -12.20
C VAL A 278 -17.01 -13.51 -11.21
N GLY A 279 -17.22 -14.28 -10.14
CA GLY A 279 -16.30 -14.36 -9.02
C GLY A 279 -15.29 -15.50 -9.05
N VAL A 280 -15.56 -16.56 -9.83
CA VAL A 280 -14.64 -17.70 -9.96
C VAL A 280 -13.32 -17.25 -10.59
N TRP A 281 -12.22 -17.62 -9.94
CA TRP A 281 -10.88 -17.34 -10.44
C TRP A 281 -10.43 -18.42 -11.42
N GLN A 282 -10.56 -19.68 -11.03
CA GLN A 282 -10.32 -20.87 -11.84
C GLN A 282 -11.24 -21.99 -11.35
N SER A 283 -11.70 -22.83 -12.27
CA SER A 283 -12.46 -24.03 -11.93
C SER A 283 -12.25 -25.13 -12.96
N GLU A 284 -12.33 -26.36 -12.51
CA GLU A 284 -12.23 -27.56 -13.35
C GLU A 284 -13.14 -28.64 -12.76
N GLY A 285 -13.81 -29.44 -13.60
CA GLY A 285 -14.58 -30.60 -13.16
C GLY A 285 -15.80 -30.31 -12.27
N VAL A 286 -16.28 -29.07 -12.19
CA VAL A 286 -17.43 -28.67 -11.38
C VAL A 286 -18.56 -28.07 -12.22
N GLU A 287 -19.79 -28.21 -11.74
CA GLU A 287 -21.00 -27.65 -12.35
C GLU A 287 -21.81 -26.88 -11.29
N LEU A 288 -22.32 -25.71 -11.67
CA LEU A 288 -23.19 -24.90 -10.82
C LEU A 288 -24.65 -25.34 -11.00
N LEU A 289 -25.30 -25.76 -9.91
CA LEU A 289 -26.70 -26.20 -9.88
C LEU A 289 -27.53 -25.29 -8.96
N GLU A 290 -28.85 -25.49 -8.90
CA GLU A 290 -29.73 -24.76 -7.98
C GLU A 290 -29.40 -25.00 -6.50
N THR A 291 -28.74 -26.13 -6.19
CA THR A 291 -28.44 -26.57 -4.82
C THR A 291 -27.00 -26.27 -4.37
N GLY A 292 -26.14 -25.75 -5.25
CA GLY A 292 -24.73 -25.55 -4.96
C GLY A 292 -23.82 -25.84 -6.15
N LEU A 293 -22.52 -25.67 -5.91
CA LEU A 293 -21.47 -26.08 -6.84
C LEU A 293 -21.13 -27.56 -6.60
N LYS A 294 -21.34 -28.40 -7.61
CA LYS A 294 -21.20 -29.86 -7.51
C LYS A 294 -20.04 -30.40 -8.35
N SER A 295 -19.40 -31.46 -7.86
CA SER A 295 -18.42 -32.22 -8.63
C SER A 295 -19.08 -33.02 -9.76
N ILE A 296 -18.53 -32.93 -10.98
CA ILE A 296 -19.01 -33.69 -12.16
C ILE A 296 -18.44 -35.11 -12.16
N SER A 297 -17.15 -35.26 -11.82
CA SER A 297 -16.42 -36.54 -11.96
C SER A 297 -15.62 -36.97 -10.73
N GLY A 298 -15.52 -36.11 -9.70
CA GLY A 298 -14.73 -36.36 -8.49
C GLY A 298 -13.20 -36.29 -8.68
N ILE A 299 -12.71 -36.39 -9.92
CA ILE A 299 -11.29 -36.30 -10.26
C ILE A 299 -10.98 -34.86 -10.64
N ASN A 300 -9.96 -34.26 -10.01
CA ASN A 300 -9.51 -32.88 -10.26
C ASN A 300 -10.64 -31.84 -10.28
N SER A 301 -11.69 -32.06 -9.48
CA SER A 301 -12.85 -31.17 -9.45
C SER A 301 -12.64 -30.09 -8.40
N TYR A 302 -12.46 -28.83 -8.83
CA TYR A 302 -12.22 -27.70 -7.93
C TYR A 302 -12.81 -26.39 -8.44
N ALA A 303 -13.01 -25.46 -7.51
CA ALA A 303 -13.18 -24.05 -7.82
C ALA A 303 -12.34 -23.20 -6.87
N SER A 304 -11.80 -22.11 -7.38
CA SER A 304 -11.00 -21.16 -6.62
C SER A 304 -11.52 -19.74 -6.76
N PHE A 305 -11.30 -18.94 -5.73
CA PHE A 305 -11.74 -17.56 -5.63
C PHE A 305 -10.58 -16.72 -5.15
N ARG A 306 -10.18 -15.75 -5.97
CA ARG A 306 -9.21 -14.74 -5.56
C ARG A 306 -9.92 -13.73 -4.66
N ILE A 307 -9.32 -13.43 -3.52
CA ILE A 307 -9.72 -12.38 -2.59
C ILE A 307 -8.67 -11.28 -2.68
N GLN A 308 -9.13 -10.03 -2.76
CA GLN A 308 -8.24 -8.88 -2.83
C GLN A 308 -8.83 -7.71 -2.05
N SER A 309 -7.93 -6.96 -1.42
CA SER A 309 -8.26 -5.75 -0.68
C SER A 309 -7.19 -4.68 -0.96
N PRO A 310 -7.56 -3.40 -1.08
CA PRO A 310 -6.58 -2.31 -1.11
C PRO A 310 -6.01 -2.02 0.30
N TYR A 311 -6.58 -2.62 1.35
CA TYR A 311 -6.11 -2.51 2.73
C TYR A 311 -5.54 -3.84 3.21
N VAL A 312 -4.58 -3.80 4.13
CA VAL A 312 -3.99 -5.00 4.71
C VAL A 312 -5.03 -5.75 5.55
N MET A 313 -5.15 -7.06 5.34
CA MET A 313 -5.95 -7.92 6.20
C MET A 313 -5.20 -8.16 7.51
N CYS A 314 -5.92 -8.13 8.64
CA CYS A 314 -5.31 -8.17 9.95
C CYS A 314 -6.20 -8.88 10.99
N GLY A 315 -5.57 -9.40 12.03
CA GLY A 315 -6.26 -9.95 13.20
C GLY A 315 -5.95 -9.20 14.49
N LYS A 316 -6.39 -9.79 15.60
CA LYS A 316 -5.95 -9.41 16.95
C LYS A 316 -4.56 -9.98 17.21
N PRO A 317 -3.52 -9.13 17.30
CA PRO A 317 -2.17 -9.63 17.50
C PRO A 317 -1.96 -10.07 18.95
N THR A 318 -1.27 -11.19 19.13
CA THR A 318 -0.83 -11.74 20.42
C THR A 318 0.65 -12.07 20.33
N VAL A 319 1.45 -11.53 21.26
CA VAL A 319 2.89 -11.81 21.33
C VAL A 319 3.11 -13.20 21.96
N LYS A 320 3.78 -14.08 21.23
CA LYS A 320 4.24 -15.40 21.68
C LYS A 320 5.76 -15.49 21.56
N GLY A 321 6.46 -15.19 22.66
CA GLY A 321 7.93 -15.19 22.70
C GLY A 321 8.54 -14.02 21.92
N ASP A 322 9.07 -14.31 20.74
CA ASP A 322 9.63 -13.33 19.79
C ASP A 322 8.77 -13.16 18.53
N HIS A 323 7.63 -13.85 18.46
CA HIS A 323 6.73 -13.84 17.32
C HIS A 323 5.37 -13.24 17.66
N VAL A 324 4.70 -12.70 16.65
CA VAL A 324 3.32 -12.24 16.72
C VAL A 324 2.42 -13.24 15.99
N GLN A 325 1.43 -13.74 16.73
CA GLN A 325 0.34 -14.52 16.17
C GLN A 325 -0.93 -13.69 16.16
N SER A 326 -1.65 -13.72 15.04
CA SER A 326 -2.91 -13.02 14.82
C SER A 326 -4.07 -14.03 14.81
N SER A 327 -5.22 -13.62 15.34
CA SER A 327 -6.45 -14.42 15.39
C SER A 327 -7.68 -13.53 15.28
N ASP A 328 -8.87 -14.09 15.07
CA ASP A 328 -10.13 -13.34 15.05
C ASP A 328 -10.08 -12.16 14.06
N GLY A 329 -9.45 -12.35 12.90
CA GLY A 329 -9.28 -11.34 11.86
C GLY A 329 -9.91 -11.75 10.54
N VAL A 330 -9.77 -13.02 10.18
CA VAL A 330 -10.29 -13.57 8.93
C VAL A 330 -10.99 -14.90 9.19
N ASN A 331 -12.28 -14.96 8.88
CA ASN A 331 -13.10 -16.15 9.03
C ASN A 331 -13.65 -16.61 7.68
N LEU A 332 -13.74 -17.92 7.50
CA LEU A 332 -14.47 -18.55 6.41
C LEU A 332 -15.63 -19.36 6.98
N LEU A 333 -16.85 -18.92 6.68
CA LEU A 333 -18.06 -19.68 6.91
C LEU A 333 -18.30 -20.55 5.68
N ILE A 334 -18.62 -21.83 5.86
CA ILE A 334 -18.76 -22.78 4.75
C ILE A 334 -19.83 -23.81 5.08
N ALA A 335 -20.69 -24.12 4.12
CA ALA A 335 -21.63 -25.23 4.25
C ALA A 335 -21.67 -26.07 2.97
N GLY A 336 -21.88 -27.38 3.15
CA GLY A 336 -21.80 -28.32 2.04
C GLY A 336 -22.27 -29.73 2.40
N GLU A 337 -22.04 -30.63 1.45
CA GLU A 337 -22.32 -32.06 1.53
C GLU A 337 -21.17 -32.85 0.89
N GLY A 338 -20.78 -33.98 1.50
CA GLY A 338 -19.76 -34.87 0.96
C GLY A 338 -18.34 -34.43 1.31
N GLU A 339 -17.34 -35.05 0.68
CA GLU A 339 -15.93 -34.76 0.96
C GLU A 339 -15.46 -33.51 0.21
N ILE A 340 -15.11 -32.47 0.98
CA ILE A 340 -14.57 -31.20 0.47
C ILE A 340 -13.28 -30.87 1.22
N LYS A 341 -12.25 -30.43 0.48
CA LYS A 341 -10.99 -29.94 1.04
C LYS A 341 -10.84 -28.46 0.76
N LEU A 342 -10.49 -27.70 1.79
CA LEU A 342 -10.26 -26.27 1.71
C LEU A 342 -8.76 -26.00 1.67
N PHE A 343 -8.34 -25.29 0.64
CA PHE A 343 -6.97 -24.83 0.47
C PHE A 343 -6.89 -23.31 0.43
N ILE A 344 -5.82 -22.76 0.98
CA ILE A 344 -5.47 -21.35 0.88
C ILE A 344 -4.05 -21.27 0.34
N ASN A 345 -3.79 -20.37 -0.59
CA ASN A 345 -2.42 -20.14 -1.01
C ASN A 345 -1.65 -19.35 0.05
N THR A 346 -0.39 -19.71 0.32
CA THR A 346 0.49 -18.96 1.22
C THR A 346 0.92 -17.63 0.58
N SER A 347 1.58 -16.76 1.34
CA SER A 347 2.21 -15.54 0.78
C SER A 347 3.29 -15.86 -0.26
N GLU A 348 3.79 -17.10 -0.28
CA GLU A 348 4.72 -17.62 -1.29
C GLU A 348 4.03 -18.32 -2.47
N LYS A 349 2.69 -18.27 -2.52
CA LYS A 349 1.85 -18.88 -3.56
C LYS A 349 1.81 -20.42 -3.55
N GLU A 350 2.29 -21.07 -2.50
CA GLU A 350 2.14 -22.51 -2.27
C GLU A 350 0.74 -22.83 -1.73
N TRP A 351 0.22 -24.04 -1.93
CA TRP A 351 -1.09 -24.42 -1.39
C TRP A 351 -0.99 -25.07 -0.01
N ASP A 352 -1.75 -24.56 0.96
CA ASP A 352 -1.91 -25.17 2.28
C ASP A 352 -3.35 -25.69 2.46
N CYS A 353 -3.50 -26.92 2.95
CA CYS A 353 -4.79 -27.55 3.20
C CYS A 353 -5.24 -27.24 4.63
N VAL A 354 -6.05 -26.21 4.79
CA VAL A 354 -6.43 -25.68 6.12
C VAL A 354 -7.61 -26.41 6.77
N ALA A 355 -8.46 -27.09 5.98
CA ALA A 355 -9.57 -27.88 6.51
C ALA A 355 -10.03 -28.99 5.55
N LYS A 356 -10.70 -29.99 6.12
CA LYS A 356 -11.33 -31.11 5.41
C LYS A 356 -12.69 -31.40 6.02
N PHE A 357 -13.69 -31.59 5.19
CA PHE A 357 -15.06 -31.87 5.58
C PHE A 357 -15.53 -33.18 4.96
N ASN A 358 -16.51 -33.82 5.60
CA ASN A 358 -17.19 -35.00 5.08
C ASN A 358 -18.62 -35.07 5.62
N GLY A 359 -19.55 -35.63 4.85
CA GLY A 359 -20.98 -35.60 5.17
C GLY A 359 -21.61 -34.21 5.02
N SER A 360 -22.73 -33.95 5.69
CA SER A 360 -23.33 -32.61 5.76
C SER A 360 -22.62 -31.79 6.81
N PHE A 361 -22.27 -30.55 6.49
CA PHE A 361 -21.55 -29.65 7.40
C PHE A 361 -21.95 -28.18 7.21
N GLU A 362 -21.79 -27.39 8.26
CA GLU A 362 -21.88 -25.94 8.32
C GLU A 362 -20.88 -25.49 9.40
N GLU A 363 -19.78 -24.88 8.98
CA GLU A 363 -18.60 -24.65 9.82
C GLU A 363 -18.08 -23.22 9.67
N SER A 364 -17.41 -22.72 10.70
CA SER A 364 -16.69 -21.45 10.67
C SER A 364 -15.23 -21.69 11.05
N ILE A 365 -14.31 -21.27 10.17
CA ILE A 365 -12.87 -21.49 10.35
C ILE A 365 -12.16 -20.14 10.46
N ASP A 366 -11.38 -19.97 11.53
CA ASP A 366 -10.44 -18.85 11.65
C ASP A 366 -9.20 -19.16 10.80
N ILE A 367 -9.01 -18.37 9.74
CA ILE A 367 -7.88 -18.46 8.80
C ILE A 367 -7.01 -17.20 8.87
N THR A 368 -7.08 -16.44 9.98
CA THR A 368 -6.39 -15.17 10.18
C THR A 368 -4.89 -15.27 9.92
N GLU A 369 -4.23 -16.30 10.45
CA GLU A 369 -2.77 -16.46 10.26
C GLU A 369 -2.37 -16.62 8.79
N SER A 370 -3.26 -17.16 7.96
CA SER A 370 -2.99 -17.29 6.52
C SER A 370 -3.09 -15.96 5.78
N PHE A 371 -3.80 -14.97 6.35
CA PHE A 371 -4.12 -13.69 5.68
C PHE A 371 -3.51 -12.45 6.35
N ASP A 372 -3.05 -12.53 7.60
CA ASP A 372 -2.45 -11.41 8.31
C ASP A 372 -1.24 -10.82 7.57
N GLY A 373 -1.26 -9.50 7.36
CA GLY A 373 -0.23 -8.78 6.61
C GLY A 373 -0.38 -8.86 5.09
N ARG A 374 -1.44 -9.49 4.56
CA ARG A 374 -1.66 -9.67 3.12
C ARG A 374 -2.76 -8.77 2.59
N TYR A 375 -2.65 -8.45 1.29
CA TYR A 375 -3.64 -7.71 0.51
C TYR A 375 -4.43 -8.63 -0.43
N GLU A 376 -3.94 -9.84 -0.63
CA GLU A 376 -4.57 -10.82 -1.52
C GLU A 376 -4.29 -12.26 -1.09
N GLY A 377 -5.21 -13.14 -1.50
CA GLY A 377 -5.06 -14.59 -1.41
C GLY A 377 -6.02 -15.30 -2.35
N VAL A 378 -5.85 -16.61 -2.49
CA VAL A 378 -6.73 -17.46 -3.27
C VAL A 378 -7.22 -18.58 -2.36
N ILE A 379 -8.53 -18.74 -2.31
CA ILE A 379 -9.21 -19.83 -1.61
C ILE A 379 -9.59 -20.85 -2.68
N LYS A 380 -9.31 -22.13 -2.44
CA LYS A 380 -9.65 -23.22 -3.36
C LYS A 380 -10.42 -24.30 -2.61
N PHE A 381 -11.53 -24.73 -3.19
CA PHE A 381 -12.32 -25.87 -2.74
C PHE A 381 -12.09 -27.02 -3.71
N GLU A 382 -11.60 -28.15 -3.22
CA GLU A 382 -11.55 -29.41 -3.97
C GLU A 382 -12.72 -30.30 -3.54
N LEU A 383 -13.49 -30.80 -4.51
CA LEU A 383 -14.74 -31.53 -4.31
C LEU A 383 -14.60 -32.96 -4.83
N SER A 384 -14.73 -33.95 -3.94
CA SER A 384 -14.78 -35.36 -4.33
C SER A 384 -16.08 -35.71 -5.05
N GLU A 385 -16.18 -36.93 -5.58
CA GLU A 385 -17.37 -37.39 -6.30
C GLU A 385 -18.63 -37.27 -5.43
N GLY A 386 -19.68 -36.66 -5.98
CA GLY A 386 -20.94 -36.44 -5.27
C GLY A 386 -20.94 -35.29 -4.26
N ALA A 387 -19.79 -34.67 -3.97
CA ALA A 387 -19.70 -33.53 -3.07
C ALA A 387 -20.33 -32.26 -3.67
N CYS A 388 -20.88 -31.43 -2.81
CA CYS A 388 -21.55 -30.18 -3.16
C CYS A 388 -21.20 -29.07 -2.17
N LEU A 389 -20.61 -27.98 -2.67
CA LEU A 389 -20.41 -26.75 -1.91
C LEU A 389 -21.69 -25.91 -2.04
N LYS A 390 -22.45 -25.79 -0.95
CA LYS A 390 -23.74 -25.09 -0.93
C LYS A 390 -23.53 -23.58 -0.79
N GLU A 391 -22.62 -23.17 0.09
CA GLU A 391 -22.33 -21.77 0.37
C GLU A 391 -20.94 -21.60 0.98
N PHE A 392 -20.38 -20.40 0.80
CA PHE A 392 -19.31 -19.92 1.66
C PHE A 392 -19.41 -18.40 1.83
N THR A 393 -18.88 -17.90 2.95
CA THR A 393 -18.69 -16.47 3.19
C THR A 393 -17.28 -16.26 3.72
N PHE A 394 -16.50 -15.45 3.02
CA PHE A 394 -15.23 -14.94 3.49
C PHE A 394 -15.45 -13.60 4.19
N GLU A 395 -14.95 -13.46 5.41
CA GLU A 395 -14.99 -12.22 6.17
C GLU A 395 -13.58 -11.87 6.65
N ALA A 396 -13.07 -10.68 6.31
CA ALA A 396 -11.77 -10.20 6.77
C ALA A 396 -11.88 -8.81 7.37
N PHE A 397 -11.26 -8.61 8.53
CA PHE A 397 -10.95 -7.29 9.05
C PHE A 397 -9.77 -6.69 8.31
N LEU A 398 -9.89 -5.39 8.06
CA LEU A 398 -8.92 -4.58 7.36
C LEU A 398 -8.37 -3.52 8.31
N GLN A 399 -7.07 -3.29 8.29
CA GLN A 399 -6.48 -2.12 8.91
C GLN A 399 -6.41 -0.98 7.90
N MET A 400 -6.83 0.21 8.33
CA MET A 400 -6.79 1.42 7.52
C MET A 400 -6.41 2.64 8.36
N ALA A 401 -6.12 3.75 7.69
CA ALA A 401 -5.81 5.01 8.30
C ALA A 401 -7.06 5.90 8.34
N ALA A 402 -7.47 6.33 9.53
CA ALA A 402 -8.64 7.20 9.68
C ALA A 402 -8.53 8.49 8.83
N ILE A 403 -7.32 9.04 8.68
CA ILE A 403 -7.04 10.25 7.90
C ILE A 403 -7.40 10.15 6.41
N SER A 404 -7.49 8.93 5.88
CA SER A 404 -7.80 8.66 4.47
C SER A 404 -9.29 8.46 4.21
N LEU A 405 -10.10 8.32 5.27
CA LEU A 405 -11.53 8.10 5.15
C LEU A 405 -12.26 9.43 4.90
N PRO A 406 -13.35 9.45 4.10
CA PRO A 406 -14.18 10.64 3.96
C PRO A 406 -14.73 11.10 5.32
N GLN A 407 -14.45 12.36 5.65
CA GLN A 407 -14.92 12.98 6.89
C GLN A 407 -16.30 13.60 6.69
N LEU A 408 -17.16 13.41 7.69
CA LEU A 408 -18.36 14.21 7.89
C LEU A 408 -18.05 15.31 8.91
N VAL A 409 -18.61 16.50 8.70
CA VAL A 409 -18.60 17.63 9.63
C VAL A 409 -20.03 18.11 9.85
N LYS A 410 -20.24 18.94 10.88
CA LYS A 410 -21.54 19.61 11.07
C LYS A 410 -21.92 20.43 9.82
N GLY A 411 -23.17 20.30 9.38
CA GLY A 411 -23.71 20.93 8.18
C GLY A 411 -23.74 19.99 6.98
N ASP A 412 -23.72 20.56 5.79
CA ASP A 412 -23.78 19.80 4.53
C ASP A 412 -22.40 19.24 4.17
N ASN A 413 -22.37 17.94 3.88
CA ASN A 413 -21.18 17.22 3.43
C ASN A 413 -21.41 16.75 2.01
N LYS A 414 -20.63 17.26 1.05
CA LYS A 414 -20.66 16.78 -0.33
C LYS A 414 -19.74 15.58 -0.50
N LEU A 415 -20.31 14.48 -0.99
CA LEU A 415 -19.59 13.25 -1.27
C LEU A 415 -19.65 12.91 -2.76
N SER A 416 -18.58 12.27 -3.24
CA SER A 416 -18.47 11.81 -4.62
C SER A 416 -18.05 10.34 -4.68
N VAL A 417 -18.65 9.60 -5.62
CA VAL A 417 -18.39 8.19 -5.88
C VAL A 417 -17.64 8.03 -7.19
N GLY A 418 -16.45 7.43 -7.13
CA GLY A 418 -15.69 6.95 -8.28
C GLY A 418 -15.84 5.44 -8.45
N SER A 419 -15.61 4.96 -9.67
CA SER A 419 -15.81 3.54 -10.04
C SER A 419 -14.83 3.04 -11.10
N LYS A 420 -13.67 3.69 -11.20
CA LYS A 420 -12.65 3.42 -12.23
C LYS A 420 -11.28 3.70 -11.64
N ASP A 421 -10.27 3.07 -12.22
CA ASP A 421 -8.87 3.35 -11.92
C ASP A 421 -8.44 4.76 -12.36
N HIS A 422 -7.17 5.14 -12.13
CA HIS A 422 -6.67 6.47 -12.51
C HIS A 422 -6.65 6.74 -14.01
N TYR A 423 -6.76 5.70 -14.84
CA TYR A 423 -6.91 5.82 -16.30
C TYR A 423 -8.37 5.85 -16.77
N GLY A 424 -9.33 5.80 -15.85
CA GLY A 424 -10.74 5.74 -16.17
C GLY A 424 -11.19 4.38 -16.72
N LEU A 425 -10.40 3.33 -16.45
CA LEU A 425 -10.66 1.95 -16.84
C LEU A 425 -11.23 1.15 -15.67
N LYS A 426 -11.80 -0.01 -16.00
CA LYS A 426 -12.34 -0.94 -15.03
C LYS A 426 -11.37 -2.09 -14.84
N THR A 427 -10.47 -1.94 -13.88
CA THR A 427 -9.37 -2.87 -13.70
C THR A 427 -9.22 -3.37 -12.26
N THR A 428 -8.52 -4.49 -12.13
CA THR A 428 -8.18 -5.10 -10.85
C THR A 428 -6.66 -5.29 -10.76
N PRO A 429 -5.99 -4.91 -9.66
CA PRO A 429 -4.54 -5.04 -9.55
C PRO A 429 -4.11 -6.51 -9.49
N LEU A 430 -2.93 -6.83 -10.00
CA LEU A 430 -2.25 -8.11 -9.87
C LEU A 430 -0.74 -7.88 -9.71
N HIS A 431 -0.17 -8.35 -8.59
CA HIS A 431 1.26 -8.30 -8.32
C HIS A 431 1.97 -9.57 -8.83
N MET A 432 3.01 -9.38 -9.63
CA MET A 432 3.84 -10.45 -10.19
C MET A 432 5.31 -10.15 -9.87
N PRO A 433 5.77 -10.41 -8.63
CA PRO A 433 7.16 -10.22 -8.27
C PRO A 433 8.07 -11.24 -8.95
N ILE A 434 9.30 -10.84 -9.23
CA ILE A 434 10.41 -11.78 -9.42
C ILE A 434 11.03 -12.00 -8.04
N ASP A 435 11.13 -13.26 -7.62
CA ASP A 435 11.62 -13.60 -6.29
C ASP A 435 13.14 -13.73 -6.30
N PHE A 436 13.81 -12.76 -5.68
CA PHE A 436 15.27 -12.71 -5.59
C PHE A 436 15.81 -13.50 -4.39
N ARG A 437 14.97 -14.17 -3.59
CA ARG A 437 15.46 -14.98 -2.46
C ARG A 437 16.19 -16.22 -2.95
N GLU A 438 17.17 -16.67 -2.17
CA GLU A 438 17.86 -17.93 -2.43
C GLU A 438 16.87 -19.11 -2.44
N GLY A 439 17.12 -20.08 -3.34
CA GLY A 439 16.26 -21.27 -3.49
C GLY A 439 14.96 -21.04 -4.29
N LYS A 440 14.64 -19.80 -4.70
CA LYS A 440 13.44 -19.48 -5.48
C LYS A 440 13.65 -19.46 -7.00
N LEU A 441 14.78 -20.03 -7.46
CA LEU A 441 15.12 -20.26 -8.88
C LEU A 441 15.04 -18.99 -9.75
N LEU A 442 15.66 -17.88 -9.33
CA LEU A 442 15.71 -16.61 -10.07
C LEU A 442 16.11 -16.80 -11.56
N GLU A 443 17.08 -17.68 -11.83
CA GLU A 443 17.55 -17.98 -13.19
C GLU A 443 16.42 -18.47 -14.11
N SER A 444 15.49 -19.27 -13.60
CA SER A 444 14.34 -19.78 -14.37
C SER A 444 13.33 -18.70 -14.75
N ARG A 445 13.43 -17.51 -14.13
CA ARG A 445 12.57 -16.36 -14.42
C ARG A 445 13.16 -15.42 -15.47
N LEU A 446 14.44 -15.59 -15.82
CA LEU A 446 15.05 -14.86 -16.92
C LEU A 446 14.61 -15.49 -18.24
N HIS A 447 13.88 -14.73 -19.04
CA HIS A 447 13.55 -15.11 -20.42
C HIS A 447 14.80 -15.10 -21.30
N SER A 448 15.65 -14.09 -21.12
CA SER A 448 16.99 -14.02 -21.68
C SER A 448 17.85 -13.06 -20.87
N SER A 449 19.17 -13.16 -20.99
CA SER A 449 20.09 -12.19 -20.41
C SER A 449 21.41 -12.12 -21.20
N ARG A 450 22.11 -11.00 -21.08
CA ARG A 450 23.45 -10.79 -21.62
C ARG A 450 24.31 -10.09 -20.58
N ASN A 451 25.56 -10.52 -20.45
CA ASN A 451 26.50 -9.96 -19.49
C ASN A 451 25.96 -9.96 -18.04
N CYS A 452 25.09 -10.93 -17.70
CA CYS A 452 24.34 -10.94 -16.45
C CYS A 452 24.70 -12.17 -15.61
N LEU A 453 25.24 -11.94 -14.42
CA LEU A 453 25.55 -12.95 -13.42
C LEU A 453 24.56 -12.87 -12.25
N ILE A 454 24.03 -14.02 -11.83
CA ILE A 454 23.28 -14.13 -10.57
C ILE A 454 24.25 -14.51 -9.46
N LYS A 455 24.29 -13.72 -8.38
CA LYS A 455 25.03 -14.06 -7.16
C LYS A 455 24.33 -13.55 -5.91
N GLU A 456 24.77 -14.03 -4.75
CA GLU A 456 24.31 -13.52 -3.46
C GLU A 456 24.65 -12.02 -3.32
N GLU A 457 23.63 -11.22 -3.06
CA GLU A 457 23.72 -9.78 -2.75
C GLU A 457 23.92 -9.58 -1.26
N ARG A 458 23.23 -10.39 -0.45
CA ARG A 458 23.26 -10.40 1.02
C ARG A 458 22.69 -11.74 1.49
N PRO A 459 22.91 -12.15 2.75
CA PRO A 459 22.41 -13.42 3.28
C PRO A 459 20.97 -13.76 2.87
N GLY A 460 20.80 -14.82 2.09
CA GLY A 460 19.51 -15.32 1.63
C GLY A 460 18.84 -14.54 0.49
N TRP A 461 19.54 -13.58 -0.12
CA TRP A 461 19.03 -12.73 -1.20
C TRP A 461 20.04 -12.61 -2.34
N LEU A 462 19.59 -12.90 -3.56
CA LEU A 462 20.35 -12.82 -4.80
C LEU A 462 20.28 -11.42 -5.40
N GLY A 463 21.15 -11.14 -6.37
CA GLY A 463 21.14 -9.95 -7.21
C GLY A 463 21.59 -10.28 -8.62
N LEU A 464 21.27 -9.38 -9.55
CA LEU A 464 21.76 -9.40 -10.94
C LEU A 464 22.96 -8.48 -11.07
N TYR A 465 24.06 -9.01 -11.58
CA TYR A 465 25.34 -8.31 -11.69
C TYR A 465 25.87 -8.34 -13.10
N GLN A 466 26.80 -7.44 -13.40
CA GLN A 466 27.59 -7.48 -14.62
C GLN A 466 28.60 -8.64 -14.55
N GLU A 467 28.78 -9.37 -15.64
CA GLU A 467 29.87 -10.34 -15.78
C GLU A 467 31.19 -9.63 -16.17
N ASP A 468 31.10 -8.68 -17.11
CA ASP A 468 32.11 -7.68 -17.49
C ASP A 468 31.66 -6.31 -17.00
N ASP A 469 32.41 -5.71 -16.08
CA ASP A 469 32.08 -4.45 -15.41
C ASP A 469 32.20 -3.21 -16.32
N GLN A 470 32.78 -3.37 -17.52
CA GLN A 470 32.89 -2.34 -18.55
C GLN A 470 31.64 -2.24 -19.44
N GLN A 471 30.69 -3.17 -19.31
CA GLN A 471 29.49 -3.23 -20.13
C GLN A 471 28.24 -3.31 -19.25
N SER A 472 27.15 -2.66 -19.65
CA SER A 472 25.84 -2.89 -19.02
C SER A 472 25.43 -4.36 -19.14
N PHE A 473 24.73 -4.91 -18.14
CA PHE A 473 23.99 -6.15 -18.34
C PHE A 473 22.61 -5.87 -18.90
N ASP A 474 22.01 -6.85 -19.57
CA ASP A 474 20.57 -6.89 -19.80
C ASP A 474 19.93 -8.16 -19.23
N ALA A 475 18.73 -8.01 -18.69
CA ALA A 475 17.92 -9.09 -18.13
C ALA A 475 16.47 -8.90 -18.59
N VAL A 476 15.94 -9.89 -19.31
CA VAL A 476 14.58 -9.89 -19.85
C VAL A 476 13.70 -10.79 -19.00
N PHE A 477 12.55 -10.27 -18.60
CA PHE A 477 11.52 -10.99 -17.87
C PHE A 477 10.24 -11.05 -18.71
N LYS A 478 9.68 -12.26 -18.86
CA LYS A 478 8.37 -12.47 -19.47
C LYS A 478 7.31 -12.55 -18.37
N PHE A 479 6.22 -11.81 -18.55
CA PHE A 479 5.04 -11.88 -17.69
C PHE A 479 3.84 -12.32 -18.50
N GLU A 480 3.16 -13.35 -18.00
CA GLU A 480 1.95 -13.91 -18.59
C GLU A 480 0.79 -13.68 -17.64
N MET A 481 -0.29 -13.10 -18.15
CA MET A 481 -1.50 -12.89 -17.37
C MET A 481 -2.18 -14.24 -17.12
N PRO A 482 -2.97 -14.38 -16.04
CA PRO A 482 -3.79 -15.56 -15.82
C PRO A 482 -4.66 -15.89 -17.04
N ALA A 483 -4.95 -17.17 -17.27
CA ALA A 483 -5.71 -17.65 -18.42
C ALA A 483 -7.00 -16.83 -18.64
N ASN A 484 -7.25 -16.45 -19.90
CA ASN A 484 -8.38 -15.62 -20.34
C ASN A 484 -8.45 -14.20 -19.72
N ARG A 485 -7.36 -13.70 -19.12
CA ARG A 485 -7.28 -12.32 -18.62
C ARG A 485 -6.25 -11.52 -19.40
N ARG A 486 -6.47 -10.22 -19.45
CA ARG A 486 -5.60 -9.26 -20.15
C ARG A 486 -5.35 -8.07 -19.24
N ALA A 487 -4.13 -7.56 -19.23
CA ALA A 487 -3.77 -6.35 -18.49
C ALA A 487 -3.90 -5.12 -19.40
N ALA A 488 -4.53 -4.08 -18.88
CA ALA A 488 -4.70 -2.81 -19.58
C ALA A 488 -3.51 -1.86 -19.37
N TRP A 489 -2.80 -2.01 -18.25
CA TRP A 489 -1.61 -1.22 -17.94
C TRP A 489 -0.75 -1.90 -16.87
N PHE A 490 0.48 -1.40 -16.73
CA PHE A 490 1.52 -1.95 -15.87
C PHE A 490 2.29 -0.84 -15.16
N TYR A 491 2.68 -1.07 -13.91
CA TYR A 491 3.72 -0.34 -13.21
C TYR A 491 4.87 -1.31 -12.91
N VAL A 492 6.10 -0.89 -13.21
CA VAL A 492 7.30 -1.70 -13.01
C VAL A 492 8.28 -0.96 -12.11
N TYR A 493 8.93 -1.72 -11.24
CA TYR A 493 9.88 -1.21 -10.28
C TYR A 493 11.10 -2.14 -10.18
N ALA A 494 12.29 -1.56 -10.22
CA ALA A 494 13.55 -2.21 -9.95
C ALA A 494 14.35 -1.44 -8.88
N SER A 495 15.06 -2.19 -8.03
CA SER A 495 15.99 -1.63 -7.04
C SER A 495 17.41 -1.77 -7.58
N ILE A 496 18.10 -0.65 -7.81
CA ILE A 496 19.45 -0.60 -8.41
C ILE A 496 20.45 -0.07 -7.38
N LYS A 497 21.63 -0.69 -7.30
CA LYS A 497 22.70 -0.16 -6.43
C LYS A 497 23.28 1.13 -6.95
N GLU A 498 23.59 2.00 -6.02
CA GLU A 498 24.28 3.25 -6.28
C GLU A 498 25.71 3.06 -6.80
N VAL A 499 26.26 4.18 -7.26
CA VAL A 499 27.65 4.31 -7.66
C VAL A 499 28.45 4.89 -6.48
N PRO A 500 29.62 4.34 -6.11
CA PRO A 500 30.50 4.99 -5.16
C PRO A 500 30.85 6.40 -5.59
N VAL A 501 30.94 7.34 -4.65
CA VAL A 501 31.41 8.70 -4.94
C VAL A 501 32.82 8.63 -5.54
N GLY A 502 33.02 9.35 -6.65
CA GLY A 502 34.30 9.41 -7.38
C GLY A 502 34.42 8.41 -8.53
N ASP A 503 33.54 7.41 -8.62
CA ASP A 503 33.45 6.54 -9.79
C ASP A 503 32.81 7.29 -10.98
N PRO A 504 33.01 6.82 -12.23
CA PRO A 504 32.30 7.35 -13.38
C PRO A 504 30.78 7.29 -13.22
N GLU A 505 30.07 8.26 -13.79
CA GLU A 505 28.60 8.22 -13.86
C GLU A 505 28.13 6.95 -14.56
N LYS A 506 27.03 6.39 -14.07
CA LYS A 506 26.41 5.19 -14.61
C LYS A 506 24.91 5.38 -14.73
N SER A 507 24.28 4.54 -15.54
CA SER A 507 22.88 4.62 -15.89
C SER A 507 22.18 3.27 -15.77
N ALA A 508 20.86 3.33 -15.64
CA ALA A 508 19.99 2.17 -15.74
C ALA A 508 18.69 2.55 -16.45
N SER A 509 18.14 1.59 -17.20
CA SER A 509 16.96 1.74 -18.02
C SER A 509 16.05 0.51 -17.95
N ILE A 510 14.75 0.73 -18.06
CA ILE A 510 13.77 -0.35 -18.27
C ILE A 510 13.13 -0.13 -19.64
N TYR A 511 13.03 -1.19 -20.42
CA TYR A 511 12.32 -1.25 -21.69
C TYR A 511 11.14 -2.22 -21.59
N TRP A 512 10.13 -2.04 -22.43
CA TRP A 512 9.01 -2.96 -22.57
C TRP A 512 8.83 -3.40 -24.03
N SER A 513 8.26 -4.59 -24.22
CA SER A 513 7.87 -5.11 -25.53
C SER A 513 6.66 -6.04 -25.40
N LEU A 514 5.79 -6.04 -26.40
CA LEU A 514 4.67 -7.00 -26.50
C LEU A 514 5.05 -8.29 -27.23
N ASN A 515 6.17 -8.29 -27.97
CA ASN A 515 6.57 -9.37 -28.86
C ASN A 515 8.04 -9.78 -28.71
N ASP A 516 8.76 -9.24 -27.72
CA ASP A 516 10.19 -9.50 -27.46
C ASP A 516 11.12 -9.04 -28.60
N GLN A 517 10.63 -8.19 -29.51
CA GLN A 517 11.40 -7.67 -30.66
C GLN A 517 11.39 -6.14 -30.68
N ASP A 518 10.19 -5.56 -30.61
CA ASP A 518 9.99 -4.11 -30.66
C ASP A 518 10.08 -3.53 -29.24
N TRP A 519 11.24 -3.00 -28.90
CA TRP A 519 11.54 -2.49 -27.57
C TRP A 519 11.31 -0.99 -27.48
N ASN A 520 10.51 -0.58 -26.49
CA ASN A 520 10.23 0.81 -26.18
C ASN A 520 10.82 1.17 -24.83
N LEU A 521 11.45 2.33 -24.72
CA LEU A 521 11.96 2.82 -23.44
C LEU A 521 10.77 3.13 -22.50
N LEU A 522 10.80 2.57 -21.29
CA LEU A 522 9.84 2.88 -20.23
C LEU A 522 10.36 4.02 -19.36
N THR A 523 11.58 3.86 -18.86
CA THR A 523 12.22 4.78 -17.92
C THR A 523 13.73 4.63 -18.01
N GLU A 524 14.45 5.72 -17.78
CA GLU A 524 15.91 5.79 -17.72
C GLU A 524 16.32 6.81 -16.66
N ARG A 525 17.42 6.54 -15.96
CA ARG A 525 18.04 7.51 -15.07
C ARG A 525 19.55 7.33 -14.98
N ASN A 526 20.22 8.42 -14.61
CA ASN A 526 21.54 8.33 -14.00
C ASN A 526 21.39 7.78 -12.58
N ILE A 527 22.27 6.83 -12.25
CA ILE A 527 22.34 6.22 -10.93
C ILE A 527 23.04 7.21 -10.00
N SER A 528 22.43 7.46 -8.85
CA SER A 528 22.97 8.36 -7.85
C SER A 528 24.29 7.85 -7.26
N GLN A 529 25.08 8.79 -6.77
CA GLN A 529 26.35 8.49 -6.11
C GLN A 529 26.25 8.68 -4.61
N SER A 530 26.77 7.72 -3.84
CA SER A 530 26.89 7.87 -2.39
C SER A 530 28.06 7.07 -1.81
N HIS A 531 28.52 7.45 -0.63
CA HIS A 531 29.54 6.72 0.11
C HIS A 531 29.02 5.41 0.73
N SER A 532 27.71 5.23 0.81
CA SER A 532 27.07 4.10 1.47
C SER A 532 26.59 3.02 0.51
N ASN A 533 26.59 3.28 -0.81
CA ASN A 533 26.17 2.33 -1.84
C ASN A 533 24.75 1.78 -1.59
N TRP A 534 23.80 2.70 -1.37
CA TRP A 534 22.39 2.36 -1.12
C TRP A 534 21.72 1.78 -2.37
N ASP A 535 20.44 1.46 -2.22
CA ASP A 535 19.57 1.12 -3.32
C ASP A 535 18.77 2.36 -3.74
N CYS A 536 18.73 2.63 -5.04
CA CYS A 536 17.89 3.64 -5.66
C CYS A 536 16.75 2.99 -6.47
N CYS A 537 15.66 3.71 -6.63
CA CYS A 537 14.51 3.25 -7.42
C CYS A 537 14.70 3.49 -8.92
N LEU A 538 14.33 2.52 -9.75
CA LEU A 538 14.06 2.72 -11.17
C LEU A 538 12.65 2.22 -11.46
N ASP A 539 11.74 3.13 -11.78
CA ASP A 539 10.33 2.82 -11.95
C ASP A 539 9.70 3.50 -13.16
N GLY A 540 8.60 2.94 -13.63
CA GLY A 540 7.83 3.50 -14.73
C GLY A 540 6.47 2.83 -14.88
N GLU A 541 5.56 3.54 -15.54
CA GLU A 541 4.20 3.07 -15.82
C GLU A 541 3.95 3.05 -17.32
N PHE A 542 3.28 2.02 -17.79
CA PHE A 542 2.92 1.80 -19.19
C PHE A 542 1.44 1.45 -19.31
N LYS A 543 0.69 2.27 -20.04
CA LYS A 543 -0.67 1.97 -20.46
C LYS A 543 -0.66 1.36 -21.86
N CYS A 544 -1.29 0.19 -22.00
CA CYS A 544 -1.43 -0.45 -23.30
C CYS A 544 -2.48 0.26 -24.15
N GLU A 545 -2.25 0.32 -25.47
CA GLU A 545 -3.28 0.73 -26.42
C GLU A 545 -4.43 -0.29 -26.44
N GLU A 546 -4.09 -1.57 -26.43
CA GLU A 546 -5.00 -2.69 -26.28
C GLU A 546 -4.54 -3.60 -25.13
N ALA A 547 -5.48 -4.11 -24.33
CA ALA A 547 -5.14 -4.98 -23.21
C ALA A 547 -4.44 -6.27 -23.70
N THR A 548 -3.36 -6.67 -23.03
CA THR A 548 -2.50 -7.78 -23.45
C THR A 548 -2.47 -8.93 -22.44
N ALA A 549 -2.32 -10.17 -22.93
CA ALA A 549 -2.11 -11.35 -22.10
C ALA A 549 -0.63 -11.61 -21.79
N THR A 550 0.31 -10.96 -22.50
CA THR A 550 1.74 -11.17 -22.34
C THR A 550 2.51 -9.87 -22.54
N ILE A 551 3.54 -9.67 -21.73
CA ILE A 551 4.46 -8.54 -21.86
C ILE A 551 5.88 -8.96 -21.45
N TYR A 552 6.87 -8.29 -22.04
CA TYR A 552 8.27 -8.45 -21.73
C TYR A 552 8.81 -7.15 -21.17
N PHE A 553 9.61 -7.24 -20.11
CA PHE A 553 10.37 -6.11 -19.61
C PHE A 553 11.86 -6.45 -19.63
N LYS A 554 12.67 -5.51 -20.10
CA LYS A 554 14.13 -5.63 -20.17
C LYS A 554 14.76 -4.57 -19.28
N LEU A 555 15.44 -5.01 -18.24
CA LEU A 555 16.28 -4.16 -17.41
C LEU A 555 17.67 -4.11 -18.04
N VAL A 556 18.17 -2.91 -18.33
CA VAL A 556 19.55 -2.65 -18.76
C VAL A 556 20.21 -1.81 -17.68
N SER A 557 21.34 -2.26 -17.13
CA SER A 557 21.98 -1.53 -16.02
C SER A 557 23.50 -1.69 -16.02
N GLU A 558 24.18 -0.59 -15.71
CA GLU A 558 25.64 -0.54 -15.48
C GLU A 558 26.01 -0.80 -14.00
N LYS A 559 25.02 -1.11 -13.17
CA LYS A 559 25.15 -1.50 -11.76
C LYS A 559 24.21 -2.65 -11.41
N ASN A 560 24.48 -3.33 -10.30
CA ASN A 560 23.69 -4.48 -9.90
C ASN A 560 22.26 -4.11 -9.50
N ALA A 561 21.33 -5.02 -9.80
CA ALA A 561 19.93 -4.91 -9.43
C ALA A 561 19.58 -5.93 -8.35
N CYS A 562 18.83 -5.48 -7.34
CA CYS A 562 18.52 -6.27 -6.15
C CYS A 562 17.05 -6.70 -6.04
N SER A 563 16.18 -6.17 -6.90
CA SER A 563 14.81 -6.65 -7.06
C SER A 563 14.22 -6.18 -8.39
N PHE A 564 13.17 -6.87 -8.83
CA PHE A 564 12.35 -6.51 -9.99
C PHE A 564 10.90 -6.91 -9.74
N HIS A 565 9.97 -5.97 -9.86
CA HIS A 565 8.55 -6.19 -9.61
C HIS A 565 7.71 -5.65 -10.75
N CYS A 566 6.73 -6.46 -11.18
CA CYS A 566 5.70 -6.06 -12.12
C CYS A 566 4.35 -6.03 -11.42
N PHE A 567 3.67 -4.90 -11.51
CA PHE A 567 2.30 -4.70 -11.04
C PHE A 567 1.45 -4.47 -12.29
N SER A 568 0.42 -5.28 -12.49
CA SER A 568 -0.45 -5.19 -13.66
C SER A 568 -1.87 -4.89 -13.23
N HIS A 569 -2.64 -4.29 -14.13
CA HIS A 569 -4.05 -4.00 -13.91
C HIS A 569 -4.88 -4.76 -14.94
N LEU A 570 -5.51 -5.85 -14.48
CA LEU A 570 -6.32 -6.74 -15.31
C LEU A 570 -7.61 -6.03 -15.70
N LEU A 571 -7.94 -6.01 -16.99
CA LEU A 571 -9.21 -5.51 -17.47
C LEU A 571 -10.33 -6.47 -17.05
N GLU A 572 -11.35 -5.95 -16.39
CA GLU A 572 -12.55 -6.74 -16.05
C GLU A 572 -13.58 -6.62 -17.17
N GLU A 573 -13.75 -7.72 -17.93
CA GLU A 573 -14.63 -7.76 -19.10
C GLU A 573 -16.06 -8.22 -18.77
N ASN A 574 -16.22 -9.08 -17.76
CA ASN A 574 -17.50 -9.63 -17.31
C ASN A 574 -18.00 -8.88 -16.08
N LEU A 575 -18.44 -7.65 -16.32
CA LEU A 575 -18.86 -6.75 -15.27
C LEU A 575 -20.35 -6.93 -14.95
N SER A 576 -20.68 -6.87 -13.66
CA SER A 576 -22.05 -6.96 -13.19
C SER A 576 -22.85 -5.68 -13.44
N ASP A 577 -24.12 -5.82 -13.80
CA ASP A 577 -25.03 -4.67 -13.90
C ASP A 577 -25.63 -4.24 -12.55
N ALA A 578 -25.32 -4.94 -11.46
CA ALA A 578 -25.89 -4.63 -10.15
C ALA A 578 -25.48 -3.23 -9.67
N LYS A 579 -26.35 -2.64 -8.84
CA LYS A 579 -26.13 -1.30 -8.29
C LYS A 579 -25.19 -1.40 -7.10
N LEU A 580 -24.30 -0.41 -6.99
CA LEU A 580 -23.58 -0.16 -5.76
C LEU A 580 -24.49 0.59 -4.78
N ILE A 581 -24.72 0.00 -3.62
CA ILE A 581 -25.39 0.65 -2.50
C ILE A 581 -24.30 1.13 -1.54
N ILE A 582 -24.43 2.36 -1.04
CA ILE A 582 -23.54 2.90 -0.01
C ILE A 582 -24.37 3.24 1.22
N GLU A 583 -24.14 2.51 2.30
CA GLU A 583 -24.79 2.73 3.59
C GLU A 583 -23.83 3.47 4.50
N HIS A 584 -24.26 4.60 5.05
CA HIS A 584 -23.53 5.40 6.02
C HIS A 584 -24.13 5.23 7.41
N GLU A 585 -23.26 5.22 8.41
CA GLU A 585 -23.62 5.24 9.83
C GLU A 585 -22.69 6.21 10.56
N TRP A 586 -23.25 7.03 11.45
CA TRP A 586 -22.47 7.91 12.33
C TRP A 586 -23.27 8.20 13.59
N LYS A 587 -22.68 8.92 14.54
CA LYS A 587 -23.36 9.40 15.74
C LYS A 587 -23.38 10.91 15.82
N GLU A 588 -24.47 11.44 16.35
CA GLU A 588 -24.63 12.85 16.72
C GLU A 588 -25.11 12.92 18.17
N GLU A 589 -24.30 13.50 19.06
CA GLU A 589 -24.53 13.49 20.52
C GLU A 589 -24.78 12.08 21.11
N GLY A 590 -24.14 11.06 20.50
CA GLY A 590 -24.29 9.66 20.89
C GLY A 590 -25.48 8.94 20.24
N GLU A 591 -26.38 9.65 19.55
CA GLU A 591 -27.48 9.05 18.80
C GLU A 591 -27.00 8.56 17.44
N LYS A 592 -27.32 7.30 17.11
CA LYS A 592 -27.03 6.71 15.81
C LYS A 592 -27.88 7.34 14.71
N LYS A 593 -27.23 7.80 13.64
CA LYS A 593 -27.82 8.28 12.39
C LYS A 593 -27.40 7.37 11.23
N ASN A 594 -28.17 7.36 10.16
CA ASN A 594 -27.90 6.56 8.97
C ASN A 594 -28.35 7.27 7.70
N PHE A 595 -27.74 6.91 6.58
CA PHE A 595 -28.10 7.38 5.25
C PHE A 595 -27.75 6.31 4.21
N THR A 596 -28.61 6.10 3.22
CA THR A 596 -28.37 5.13 2.14
C THR A 596 -28.37 5.82 0.79
N HIS A 597 -27.27 5.68 0.05
CA HIS A 597 -27.15 6.06 -1.35
C HIS A 597 -27.36 4.85 -2.25
N ASN A 598 -28.26 4.95 -3.22
CA ASN A 598 -28.66 3.82 -4.08
C ASN A 598 -27.84 3.70 -5.38
N GLY A 599 -26.73 4.45 -5.51
CA GLY A 599 -25.85 4.41 -6.67
C GLY A 599 -26.47 4.98 -7.96
N ASP A 600 -27.49 5.83 -7.81
CA ASP A 600 -28.20 6.51 -8.89
C ASP A 600 -27.48 7.78 -9.37
N SER A 601 -26.65 8.40 -8.52
CA SER A 601 -25.76 9.52 -8.86
C SER A 601 -24.31 9.25 -8.43
N SER A 602 -23.35 9.97 -9.05
CA SER A 602 -21.94 10.00 -8.62
C SER A 602 -21.68 11.01 -7.51
N GLU A 603 -22.67 11.82 -7.15
CA GLU A 603 -22.57 12.86 -6.14
C GLU A 603 -23.83 12.89 -5.29
N TYR A 604 -23.67 13.01 -3.98
CA TYR A 604 -24.75 13.16 -3.02
C TYR A 604 -24.29 13.99 -1.83
N SER A 605 -25.21 14.29 -0.92
CA SER A 605 -24.88 15.05 0.28
C SER A 605 -25.53 14.45 1.51
N ILE A 606 -24.80 14.51 2.63
CA ILE A 606 -25.28 14.14 3.96
C ILE A 606 -25.29 15.41 4.81
N HIS A 607 -26.43 15.72 5.40
CA HIS A 607 -26.54 16.79 6.39
C HIS A 607 -26.34 16.21 7.79
N CYS A 608 -25.46 16.82 8.57
CA CYS A 608 -25.29 16.51 9.99
C CYS A 608 -25.73 17.71 10.84
N ASP A 609 -26.72 17.53 11.70
CA ASP A 609 -27.24 18.62 12.56
C ASP A 609 -26.21 19.04 13.61
N MET A 610 -25.46 18.05 14.10
CA MET A 610 -24.39 18.19 15.10
C MET A 610 -23.04 17.70 14.56
N VAL A 611 -21.98 17.82 15.39
CA VAL A 611 -20.66 17.29 15.03
C VAL A 611 -20.74 15.77 15.00
N PRO A 612 -20.52 15.13 13.84
CA PRO A 612 -20.61 13.68 13.73
C PRO A 612 -19.38 13.00 14.36
N SER A 613 -19.57 11.80 14.87
CA SER A 613 -18.50 10.91 15.33
C SER A 613 -18.76 9.46 14.89
N ASP A 614 -17.74 8.61 15.03
CA ASP A 614 -17.83 7.17 14.72
C ASP A 614 -18.37 6.89 13.29
N HIS A 615 -17.95 7.71 12.31
CA HIS A 615 -18.44 7.55 10.95
C HIS A 615 -17.91 6.24 10.34
N SER A 616 -18.82 5.45 9.81
CA SER A 616 -18.53 4.32 8.94
C SER A 616 -19.40 4.37 7.69
N PHE A 617 -18.91 3.73 6.64
CA PHE A 617 -19.71 3.47 5.45
C PHE A 617 -19.39 2.10 4.86
N LYS A 618 -20.41 1.48 4.29
CA LYS A 618 -20.35 0.18 3.66
C LYS A 618 -20.76 0.30 2.21
N MET A 619 -19.86 -0.09 1.32
CA MET A 619 -20.10 -0.19 -0.12
C MET A 619 -20.48 -1.64 -0.44
N ILE A 620 -21.69 -1.83 -0.96
CA ILE A 620 -22.31 -3.15 -1.16
C ILE A 620 -22.58 -3.33 -2.64
N HIS A 621 -22.05 -4.43 -3.17
CA HIS A 621 -22.42 -4.91 -4.48
C HIS A 621 -23.38 -6.08 -4.31
N GLU A 622 -24.67 -5.84 -4.56
CA GLU A 622 -25.70 -6.87 -4.38
C GLU A 622 -25.44 -8.10 -5.27
N ASN A 623 -25.96 -9.26 -4.83
CA ASN A 623 -25.94 -10.48 -5.64
C ASN A 623 -26.76 -10.26 -6.91
N GLU A 624 -26.33 -10.85 -8.02
CA GLU A 624 -26.91 -10.57 -9.33
C GLU A 624 -27.67 -11.79 -9.87
N LEU A 625 -28.96 -11.62 -10.15
CA LEU A 625 -29.77 -12.63 -10.85
C LEU A 625 -29.44 -12.67 -12.35
N PHE A 626 -29.61 -13.83 -12.98
CA PHE A 626 -29.48 -13.97 -14.44
C PHE A 626 -30.47 -13.14 -15.24
#